data_AF-F0IN33-F1
#
_entry.id   AF-F0IN33-F1
#
_cell.length_a   1.000
_cell.length_b   1.000
_cell.length_c   1.000
_cell.angle_alpha   90.00
_cell.angle_beta   90.00
_cell.angle_gamma   90.00
#
_symmetry.space_group_name_H-M   'P 1'
#
loop_
_entity.id
_entity.type
_entity.pdbx_description
1 polymer ?
#
loop_
_entity_poly.entity_id
_entity_poly.type
_entity_poly.pdbx_seq_one_letter_code
_entity_poly.pdbx_strand_id
1 'polypeptide(L)'
;MISKSNLDTLSKERKQFFQRWDQIDVEVRQVKRFEEAIDDLYGNAVFSLSQIENLPMNRMDAYDFDDILFSVQRNHHLLSLDIEDQRIELKKEEKAIEERLQNLQREYNQALDEEDRMN
;
A
#
# COMPACT_ATOMS: atom_id res chain seq x y z
N MET A 1 -35.68 -1.33 25.46
CA MET A 1 -35.48 -2.51 24.59
C MET A 1 -34.42 -2.16 23.56
N ILE A 2 -33.15 -2.30 23.91
CA ILE A 2 -32.09 -2.41 22.91
C ILE A 2 -32.22 -3.85 22.40
N SER A 3 -32.62 -4.00 21.14
CA SER A 3 -32.93 -5.32 20.62
C SER A 3 -31.63 -6.07 20.31
N LYS A 4 -31.60 -7.40 20.46
CA LYS A 4 -30.54 -8.29 19.95
C LYS A 4 -30.05 -7.94 18.54
N SER A 5 -30.91 -7.29 17.74
CA SER A 5 -30.59 -6.74 16.42
C SER A 5 -29.42 -5.75 16.44
N ASN A 6 -29.21 -4.98 17.51
CA ASN A 6 -28.19 -3.94 17.57
C ASN A 6 -26.79 -4.55 17.80
N LEU A 7 -26.66 -5.50 18.72
CA LEU A 7 -25.41 -6.25 18.95
C LEU A 7 -25.03 -7.11 17.72
N ASP A 8 -26.01 -7.75 17.08
CA ASP A 8 -25.78 -8.49 15.84
C ASP A 8 -25.29 -7.57 14.70
N THR A 9 -25.79 -6.34 14.64
CA THR A 9 -25.36 -5.35 13.64
C THR A 9 -23.92 -4.92 13.89
N LEU A 10 -23.57 -4.56 15.13
CA LEU A 10 -22.21 -4.21 15.52
C LEU A 10 -21.22 -5.35 15.26
N SER A 11 -21.61 -6.60 15.57
CA SER A 11 -20.78 -7.77 15.30
C SER A 11 -20.56 -8.02 13.80
N LYS A 12 -21.56 -7.79 12.96
CA LYS A 12 -21.44 -7.92 11.50
C LYS A 12 -20.51 -6.84 10.93
N GLU A 13 -20.68 -5.61 11.37
CA GLU A 13 -19.85 -4.49 10.93
C GLU A 13 -18.38 -4.73 11.34
N ARG A 14 -18.13 -5.14 12.58
CA ARG A 14 -16.78 -5.50 13.05
C ARG A 14 -16.13 -6.58 12.19
N LYS A 15 -16.88 -7.61 11.81
CA LYS A 15 -16.40 -8.69 10.92
C LYS A 15 -16.02 -8.16 9.53
N GLN A 16 -16.81 -7.24 8.97
CA GLN A 16 -16.50 -6.62 7.67
C GLN A 16 -15.21 -5.79 7.72
N PHE A 17 -14.99 -5.03 8.79
CA PHE A 17 -13.75 -4.26 8.96
C PHE A 17 -12.52 -5.14 9.11
N PHE A 18 -12.61 -6.27 9.83
CA PHE A 18 -11.50 -7.25 9.86
C PHE A 18 -11.21 -7.86 8.47
N GLN A 19 -12.25 -8.16 7.69
CA GLN A 19 -12.05 -8.63 6.31
C GLN A 19 -11.36 -7.59 5.43
N ARG A 20 -11.69 -6.29 5.60
CA ARG A 20 -10.99 -5.22 4.87
C ARG A 20 -9.55 -5.04 5.37
N TRP A 21 -9.30 -5.18 6.67
CA TRP A 21 -7.94 -5.19 7.23
C TRP A 21 -7.08 -6.28 6.58
N ASP A 22 -7.60 -7.52 6.51
CA ASP A 22 -6.89 -8.63 5.86
C ASP A 22 -6.57 -8.36 4.38
N GLN A 23 -7.45 -7.62 3.69
CA GLN A 23 -7.21 -7.19 2.30
C GLN A 23 -6.10 -6.15 2.20
N ILE A 24 -6.09 -5.15 3.08
CA ILE A 24 -5.02 -4.14 3.14
C ILE A 24 -3.67 -4.83 3.38
N ASP A 25 -3.59 -5.82 4.28
CA ASP A 25 -2.37 -6.60 4.50
C ASP A 25 -1.89 -7.34 3.25
N VAL A 26 -2.80 -7.76 2.37
CA VAL A 26 -2.45 -8.34 1.06
C VAL A 26 -1.95 -7.26 0.11
N GLU A 27 -2.63 -6.12 0.04
CA GLU A 27 -2.27 -4.98 -0.83
C GLU A 27 -0.90 -4.41 -0.45
N VAL A 28 -0.60 -4.20 0.84
CA VAL A 28 0.73 -3.78 1.33
C VAL A 28 1.83 -4.74 0.90
N ARG A 29 1.60 -6.06 1.00
CA ARG A 29 2.55 -7.07 0.53
C ARG A 29 2.72 -7.06 -0.99
N GLN A 30 1.69 -6.72 -1.75
CA GLN A 30 1.79 -6.57 -3.20
C GLN A 30 2.63 -5.34 -3.58
N VAL A 31 2.38 -4.20 -2.93
CA VAL A 31 3.16 -2.96 -3.16
C VAL A 31 4.63 -3.19 -2.86
N LYS A 32 4.95 -3.84 -1.74
CA LYS A 32 6.35 -4.17 -1.41
C LYS A 32 7.03 -5.05 -2.48
N ARG A 33 6.33 -6.09 -2.97
CA ARG A 33 6.88 -6.92 -4.05
C ARG A 33 7.06 -6.16 -5.36
N PHE A 34 6.19 -5.18 -5.62
CA PHE A 34 6.29 -4.33 -6.80
C PHE A 34 7.48 -3.37 -6.71
N GLU A 35 7.71 -2.78 -5.54
CA GLU A 35 8.89 -1.97 -5.21
C GLU A 35 10.18 -2.76 -5.45
N GLU A 36 10.29 -3.96 -4.86
CA GLU A 36 11.43 -4.86 -5.06
C GLU A 36 11.66 -5.19 -6.55
N ALA A 37 10.59 -5.49 -7.30
CA ALA A 37 10.69 -5.80 -8.72
C ALA A 37 11.15 -4.61 -9.58
N ILE A 38 10.71 -3.39 -9.24
CA ILE A 38 11.13 -2.17 -9.95
C ILE A 38 12.59 -1.86 -9.68
N ASP A 39 13.04 -2.00 -8.43
CA ASP A 39 14.44 -1.80 -8.06
C ASP A 39 15.36 -2.80 -8.74
N ASP A 40 14.97 -4.07 -8.79
CA ASP A 40 15.71 -5.11 -9.51
C ASP A 40 15.81 -4.79 -11.01
N LEU A 41 14.70 -4.38 -11.64
CA LEU A 41 14.69 -4.01 -13.06
C LEU A 41 15.57 -2.79 -13.34
N TYR A 42 15.51 -1.77 -12.49
CA TYR A 42 16.35 -0.59 -12.61
C TYR A 42 17.82 -0.92 -12.42
N GLY A 43 18.17 -1.70 -11.40
CA GLY A 43 19.55 -2.15 -11.17
C GLY A 43 20.11 -2.92 -12.36
N ASN A 44 19.33 -3.83 -12.95
CA ASN A 44 19.72 -4.56 -14.15
C ASN A 44 19.89 -3.66 -15.38
N ALA A 45 19.02 -2.66 -15.56
CA ALA A 45 19.11 -1.70 -16.65
C ALA A 45 20.36 -0.83 -16.52
N VAL A 46 20.62 -0.27 -15.33
CA VAL A 46 21.81 0.54 -15.05
C VAL A 46 23.09 -0.28 -15.24
N PHE A 47 23.12 -1.51 -14.74
CA PHE A 47 24.25 -2.41 -14.95
C PHE A 47 24.51 -2.64 -16.44
N SER A 48 23.47 -2.95 -17.21
CA SER A 48 23.59 -3.17 -18.66
C SER A 48 24.09 -1.92 -19.39
N LEU A 49 23.60 -0.73 -19.02
CA LEU A 49 24.04 0.55 -19.60
C LEU A 49 25.50 0.84 -19.27
N SER A 50 25.97 0.56 -18.05
CA SER A 50 27.39 0.72 -17.69
C SER A 50 28.34 -0.13 -18.53
N GLN A 51 27.88 -1.26 -19.07
CA GLN A 51 28.71 -2.08 -19.97
C GLN A 51 28.89 -1.41 -21.33
N ILE A 52 27.90 -0.62 -21.77
CA ILE A 52 27.91 0.11 -23.04
C ILE A 52 28.73 1.40 -22.91
N GLU A 53 28.64 2.09 -21.77
CA GLU A 53 29.37 3.34 -21.49
C GLU A 53 30.89 3.21 -21.74
N ASN A 54 31.44 2.01 -21.54
CA ASN A 54 32.87 1.72 -21.70
C ASN A 54 33.28 1.42 -23.16
N LEU A 55 32.34 1.39 -24.10
CA LEU A 55 32.64 1.15 -25.51
C LEU A 55 33.05 2.45 -26.22
N PRO A 56 33.94 2.37 -27.23
CA PRO A 56 34.25 3.54 -28.05
C PRO A 56 33.01 3.98 -28.84
N MET A 57 32.47 5.13 -28.47
CA MET A 57 31.27 5.73 -29.05
C MET A 57 31.63 6.96 -29.89
N ASN A 58 30.91 7.14 -30.99
CA ASN A 58 30.95 8.43 -31.68
C ASN A 58 30.09 9.46 -30.92
N ARG A 59 30.17 10.73 -31.31
CA ARG A 59 29.46 11.81 -30.60
C ARG A 59 27.94 11.65 -30.59
N MET A 60 27.34 11.14 -31.66
CA MET A 60 25.89 10.89 -31.72
C MET A 60 25.51 9.72 -30.80
N ASP A 61 26.28 8.63 -30.83
CA ASP A 61 26.04 7.47 -29.97
C ASP A 61 26.11 7.86 -28.47
N ALA A 62 27.01 8.77 -28.10
CA ALA A 62 27.11 9.28 -26.74
C ALA A 62 25.87 10.08 -26.31
N TYR A 63 25.31 10.91 -27.20
CA TYR A 63 24.06 11.62 -26.90
C TYR A 63 22.87 10.67 -26.76
N ASP A 64 22.76 9.69 -27.66
CA ASP A 64 21.69 8.69 -27.59
C ASP A 64 21.82 7.85 -26.30
N PHE A 65 23.05 7.52 -25.89
CA PHE A 65 23.32 6.83 -24.63
C PHE A 65 22.87 7.66 -23.42
N ASP A 66 23.23 8.94 -23.36
CA ASP A 66 22.81 9.85 -22.28
C ASP A 66 21.28 9.97 -22.21
N ASP A 67 20.60 10.08 -23.36
CA ASP A 67 19.13 10.15 -23.44
C ASP A 67 18.47 8.86 -22.91
N ILE A 68 19.04 7.70 -23.23
CA ILE A 68 18.57 6.40 -22.72
C ILE A 68 18.78 6.32 -21.20
N LEU A 69 19.96 6.69 -20.70
CA LEU A 69 20.28 6.66 -19.27
C LEU A 69 19.32 7.57 -18.49
N PHE A 70 19.10 8.79 -18.98
CA PHE A 70 18.19 9.75 -18.38
C PHE A 70 16.75 9.22 -18.38
N SER A 71 16.32 8.57 -19.46
CA SER A 71 15.00 7.97 -19.57
C SER A 71 14.78 6.84 -18.56
N VAL A 72 15.78 5.97 -18.38
CA VAL A 72 15.74 4.88 -17.38
C VAL A 72 15.64 5.44 -15.97
N GLN A 73 16.48 6.42 -15.62
CA GLN A 73 16.45 7.09 -14.32
C GLN A 73 15.10 7.77 -14.06
N ARG A 74 14.59 8.51 -15.05
CA ARG A 74 13.29 9.19 -14.95
C ARG A 74 12.16 8.21 -14.74
N ASN A 75 12.13 7.09 -15.47
CA ASN A 75 11.07 6.10 -15.35
C ASN A 75 11.09 5.40 -13.98
N HIS A 76 12.28 5.04 -13.47
CA HIS A 76 12.41 4.49 -12.12
C HIS A 76 11.92 5.46 -11.06
N HIS A 77 12.26 6.74 -11.19
CA HIS A 77 11.79 7.77 -10.26
C HIS A 77 10.25 7.92 -10.28
N LEU A 78 9.62 7.96 -11.46
CA LEU A 78 8.16 8.07 -11.57
C LEU A 78 7.45 6.86 -10.95
N LEU A 79 7.93 5.65 -11.21
CA LEU A 79 7.37 4.44 -10.61
C LEU A 79 7.55 4.41 -9.09
N SER A 80 8.67 4.92 -8.59
CA SER A 80 8.93 5.05 -7.15
C SER A 80 7.96 6.03 -6.48
N LEU A 81 7.60 7.12 -7.17
CA LEU A 81 6.58 8.06 -6.69
C LEU A 81 5.20 7.41 -6.64
N ASP A 82 4.81 6.67 -7.67
CA ASP A 82 3.52 5.95 -7.71
C ASP A 82 3.42 4.93 -6.56
N ILE A 83 4.52 4.22 -6.25
CA ILE A 83 4.61 3.32 -5.10
C ILE A 83 4.41 4.07 -3.78
N GLU A 84 5.10 5.20 -3.60
CA GLU A 84 5.01 5.98 -2.37
C GLU A 84 3.59 6.53 -2.16
N ASP A 85 2.96 7.05 -3.21
CA ASP A 85 1.57 7.50 -3.17
C ASP A 85 0.63 6.36 -2.76
N GLN A 86 0.81 5.16 -3.32
CA GLN A 86 0.01 3.99 -2.93
C GLN A 86 0.24 3.58 -1.46
N ARG A 87 1.49 3.64 -0.97
CA ARG A 87 1.81 3.37 0.44
C ARG A 87 1.15 4.37 1.38
N ILE A 88 1.14 5.65 1.01
CA ILE A 88 0.49 6.71 1.77
C ILE A 88 -1.01 6.45 1.87
N GLU A 89 -1.67 6.12 0.76
CA GLU A 89 -3.11 5.83 0.77
C GLU A 89 -3.46 4.57 1.58
N LEU A 90 -2.71 3.48 1.43
CA LEU A 90 -2.90 2.27 2.23
C LEU A 90 -2.75 2.54 3.73
N LYS A 91 -1.76 3.35 4.11
CA LYS A 91 -1.54 3.73 5.51
C LYS A 91 -2.66 4.60 6.08
N LYS A 92 -3.24 5.49 5.27
CA LYS A 92 -4.42 6.27 5.66
C LYS A 92 -5.61 5.35 5.89
N GLU A 93 -5.82 4.38 5.01
CA GLU A 93 -6.92 3.44 5.11
C GLU A 93 -6.77 2.51 6.32
N GLU A 94 -5.58 1.96 6.55
CA GLU A 94 -5.24 1.16 7.73
C GLU A 94 -5.61 1.90 9.02
N LYS A 95 -5.17 3.16 9.14
CA LYS A 95 -5.48 4.01 10.29
C LYS A 95 -6.99 4.23 10.47
N ALA A 96 -7.72 4.47 9.37
CA ALA A 96 -9.17 4.68 9.43
C ALA A 96 -9.91 3.41 9.90
N ILE A 97 -9.46 2.23 9.48
CA ILE A 97 -10.03 0.96 9.93
C ILE A 97 -9.71 0.73 11.40
N GLU A 98 -8.48 1.00 11.84
CA GLU A 98 -8.09 0.88 13.24
C GLU A 98 -8.99 1.74 14.15
N GLU A 99 -9.17 3.01 13.79
CA GLU A 99 -10.04 3.94 14.52
C GLU A 99 -11.50 3.45 14.55
N ARG A 100 -12.02 2.94 13.43
CA ARG A 100 -13.40 2.43 13.38
C ARG A 100 -13.58 1.14 14.19
N LEU A 101 -12.61 0.22 14.17
CA LEU A 101 -12.64 -0.99 14.99
C LEU A 101 -12.62 -0.66 16.49
N GLN A 102 -11.80 0.33 16.90
CA GLN A 102 -11.79 0.80 18.28
C GLN A 102 -13.12 1.44 18.71
N ASN A 103 -13.77 2.19 17.82
CA ASN A 103 -15.10 2.77 18.06
C ASN A 103 -16.17 1.67 18.18
N LEU A 104 -16.18 0.70 17.25
CA LEU A 104 -17.11 -0.44 17.29
C LEU A 104 -16.96 -1.25 18.57
N GLN A 105 -15.73 -1.45 19.05
CA GLN A 105 -15.50 -2.16 20.31
C GLN A 105 -16.06 -1.38 21.51
N ARG A 106 -15.95 -0.05 21.51
CA ARG A 106 -16.56 0.81 22.55
C ARG A 106 -18.07 0.76 22.50
N GLU A 107 -18.68 0.89 21.32
CA GLU A 107 -20.13 0.79 21.11
C GLU A 107 -20.67 -0.58 21.54
N TYR A 108 -19.94 -1.66 21.23
CA TYR A 108 -20.30 -3.02 21.62
C TYR A 108 -20.29 -3.21 23.14
N ASN A 109 -19.25 -2.72 23.83
CA ASN A 109 -19.17 -2.80 25.29
C ASN A 109 -20.28 -1.99 25.97
N GLN A 110 -20.60 -0.80 25.45
CA GLN A 110 -21.70 0.01 25.97
C GLN A 110 -23.05 -0.69 25.82
N ALA A 111 -23.31 -1.30 24.66
CA ALA A 111 -24.53 -2.05 24.42
C ALA A 111 -24.68 -3.27 25.34
N LEU A 112 -23.57 -3.95 25.67
CA LEU A 112 -23.55 -5.03 26.66
C LEU A 112 -23.86 -4.54 28.07
N ASP A 113 -23.18 -3.47 28.52
CA ASP A 113 -23.42 -2.88 29.85
C ASP A 113 -24.88 -2.42 30.02
N GLU A 114 -25.51 -1.92 28.95
CA GLU A 114 -26.91 -1.52 28.95
C GLU A 114 -27.87 -2.71 28.98
N GLU A 115 -27.55 -3.81 28.28
CA GLU A 115 -28.33 -5.06 28.35
C GLU A 115 -28.25 -5.68 29.76
N ASP A 116 -27.06 -5.68 30.38
CA ASP A 116 -26.85 -6.19 31.74
C ASP A 116 -27.56 -5.35 32.82
N ARG A 117 -27.69 -4.03 32.63
CA ARG A 117 -28.44 -3.15 33.54
C ARG A 117 -29.96 -3.24 33.40
N MET A 118 -30.45 -3.77 32.27
CA MET A 118 -31.88 -3.93 31.99
C MET A 118 -32.42 -5.32 32.35
N ASN A 119 -31.53 -6.28 32.64
CA ASN A 119 -31.86 -7.60 33.19
C ASN A 119 -31.76 -7.60 34.72
#